data_AF-A0A0E3S3Z4-F1
#
_entry.id   AF-A0A0E3S3Z4-F1
#
_cell.length_a   1.000
_cell.length_b   1.000
_cell.length_c   1.000
_cell.angle_alpha   90.00
_cell.angle_beta   90.00
_cell.angle_gamma   90.00
#
_symmetry.space_group_name_H-M   'P 1'
#
loop_
_entity.id
_entity.type
_entity.pdbx_description
1 polymer ?
#
loop_
_entity_poly.entity_id
_entity_poly.type
_entity_poly.pdbx_seq_one_letter_code
_entity_poly.pdbx_strand_id
1 'polypeptide(L)' 'MPVTLLGANVKGKANFMALGWVSRVNANPPMLGVGVHKYHYTPEGIMENESFSVNFPYSEMVEKTD' A
#
# COMPACT_ATOMS: atom_id res chain seq x y z
N MET A 1 3.87 14.04 2.95
CA MET A 1 3.68 12.63 2.53
C MET A 1 2.41 12.58 1.71
N PRO A 2 2.35 11.82 0.60
CA PRO A 2 1.09 11.61 -0.11
C PRO A 2 0.12 10.83 0.78
N VAL A 3 -1.18 10.93 0.50
CA VAL A 3 -2.21 10.06 1.09
C VAL A 3 -2.50 8.97 0.07
N THR A 4 -2.17 7.71 0.41
CA THR A 4 -2.43 6.55 -0.44
C THR A 4 -2.99 5.40 0.39
N LEU A 5 -3.65 4.45 -0.27
CA LEU A 5 -4.03 3.18 0.32
C LEU A 5 -3.15 2.07 -0.25
N LEU A 6 -2.49 1.33 0.64
CA LEU A 6 -1.75 0.11 0.31
C LEU A 6 -2.72 -1.06 0.34
N GLY A 7 -2.95 -1.68 -0.83
CA GLY A 7 -3.76 -2.87 -0.96
C GLY A 7 -2.90 -4.14 -1.02
N ALA A 8 -3.30 -5.18 -0.31
CA ALA A 8 -2.74 -6.53 -0.41
C ALA A 8 -3.81 -7.58 -0.12
N ASN A 9 -3.66 -8.78 -0.68
CA ASN A 9 -4.46 -9.92 -0.23
C ASN A 9 -3.78 -10.55 0.99
N VAL A 10 -4.51 -10.77 2.07
CA VAL A 10 -4.03 -11.50 3.25
C VAL A 10 -4.96 -12.70 3.44
N LYS A 11 -4.42 -13.93 3.37
CA LYS A 11 -5.22 -15.17 3.49
C LYS A 11 -6.38 -15.21 2.49
N GLY A 12 -6.11 -14.81 1.24
CA GLY A 12 -7.09 -14.78 0.15
C GLY A 12 -8.15 -13.68 0.23
N LYS A 13 -8.09 -12.75 1.19
CA LYS A 13 -9.03 -11.63 1.33
C LYS A 13 -8.32 -10.29 1.11
N ALA A 14 -8.97 -9.40 0.36
CA ALA A 14 -8.47 -8.04 0.16
C ALA A 14 -8.39 -7.26 1.48
N ASN A 15 -7.27 -6.58 1.69
CA ASN A 15 -6.97 -5.76 2.85
C ASN A 15 -6.36 -4.42 2.39
N PHE A 16 -6.73 -3.33 3.03
CA PHE A 16 -6.24 -1.98 2.73
C PHE A 16 -5.77 -1.29 4.01
N MET A 17 -4.70 -0.52 3.92
CA MET A 17 -4.25 0.37 4.99
C MET A 17 -3.83 1.74 4.45
N ALA A 18 -3.99 2.79 5.24
CA ALA A 18 -3.41 4.10 4.96
C ALA A 18 -1.88 4.00 4.87
N LEU A 19 -1.31 4.60 3.83
CA LEU A 19 0.13 4.59 3.56
C LEU A 19 0.60 6.00 3.16
N GLY A 20 1.45 6.58 4.01
CA GLY A 20 2.17 7.82 3.70
C GLY A 20 3.56 7.60 3.12
N TRP A 21 4.16 6.44 3.36
CA TRP A 21 5.55 6.13 2.97
C TRP A 21 5.57 5.38 1.65
N VAL A 22 5.52 6.14 0.56
CA VAL A 22 5.63 5.63 -0.81
C VAL A 22 6.50 6.57 -1.65
N SER A 23 7.37 6.00 -2.49
CA SER A 23 8.21 6.74 -3.42
C SER A 23 8.49 5.95 -4.69
N ARG A 24 8.73 6.65 -5.80
CA ARG A 24 9.44 6.08 -6.96
C ARG A 24 10.86 5.69 -6.53
N VAL A 25 11.31 4.54 -7.03
CA VAL A 25 12.62 3.96 -6.72
C VAL A 25 13.47 3.80 -7.97
N ASN A 26 12.84 3.44 -9.10
CA ASN A 26 13.57 3.27 -10.36
C ASN A 26 12.77 3.81 -11.56
N ALA A 27 13.51 4.25 -12.58
CA ALA A 27 12.95 4.75 -13.83
C ALA A 27 12.66 3.61 -14.81
N ASN A 28 13.63 2.71 -15.01
CA ASN A 28 13.51 1.57 -15.91
C ASN A 28 14.27 0.34 -15.36
N PRO A 29 13.59 -0.78 -15.04
CA PRO A 29 12.13 -0.91 -15.02
C PRO A 29 11.49 0.05 -14.01
N PRO A 30 10.24 0.52 -14.24
CA PRO A 30 9.57 1.44 -13.34
C PRO A 30 9.27 0.75 -12.00
N MET A 31 9.80 1.29 -10.91
CA MET A 31 9.63 0.71 -9.57
C MET A 31 9.14 1.74 -8.56
N LEU A 32 8.34 1.26 -7.61
CA LEU A 32 7.91 1.95 -6.41
C LEU A 32 8.43 1.18 -5.19
N GLY A 33 8.66 1.91 -4.10
CA GLY A 33 8.96 1.35 -2.78
C GLY A 33 7.93 1.84 -1.78
N VAL A 34 7.53 0.97 -0.86
CA VAL A 34 6.59 1.27 0.23
C VAL A 34 7.21 0.92 1.57
N GLY A 35 7.05 1.80 2.55
CA GLY A 35 7.48 1.57 3.93
C GLY A 35 6.32 1.11 4.79
N VAL A 36 6.37 -0.12 5.30
CA VAL A 36 5.30 -0.71 6.10
C VAL A 36 5.86 -1.21 7.43
N HIS A 37 5.25 -0.80 8.54
CA HIS A 37 5.65 -1.29 9.86
C HIS A 37 5.35 -2.78 10.01
N LYS A 38 6.32 -3.56 10.52
CA LYS A 38 6.25 -5.02 10.63
C LYS A 38 5.13 -5.58 11.52
N TYR A 39 4.55 -4.76 12.40
CA TYR A 39 3.43 -5.17 13.27
C TYR A 39 2.04 -4.95 12.64
N HIS A 40 1.95 -4.37 11.45
CA HIS A 40 0.68 -4.31 10.73
C HIS A 40 0.31 -5.68 10.16
N TYR A 41 -0.95 -5.84 9.79
CA TYR A 41 -1.47 -7.07 9.19
C TYR A 41 -1.06 -7.22 7.71
N THR A 42 -0.93 -6.09 7.00
CA THR A 42 -0.67 -6.03 5.54
C THR A 42 0.64 -6.70 5.09
N PRO A 43 1.79 -6.58 5.79
CA PRO A 43 3.04 -7.23 5.38
C PRO A 43 2.95 -8.75 5.18
N GLU A 44 2.14 -9.46 5.99
CA GLU A 44 1.93 -10.91 5.84
C GLU A 44 1.42 -11.23 4.43
N GLY A 45 0.41 -10.49 3.97
CA GLY A 45 -0.18 -10.67 2.65
C GLY A 45 0.74 -10.28 1.49
N ILE A 46 1.55 -9.22 1.65
CA ILE A 46 2.52 -8.80 0.64
C ILE A 46 3.60 -9.88 0.47
N MET A 47 4.08 -10.47 1.58
CA MET A 47 5.08 -11.53 1.54
C MET A 47 4.50 -12.85 1.01
N GLU A 48 3.24 -13.17 1.34
CA GLU A 48 2.53 -14.36 0.84
C GLU A 48 2.32 -14.31 -0.68
N ASN A 49 1.97 -13.14 -1.23
CA ASN A 49 1.50 -13.00 -2.61
C ASN A 49 2.48 -12.29 -3.55
N GLU A 50 3.64 -11.85 -3.04
CA GLU A 50 4.67 -11.07 -3.76
C GLU A 50 4.10 -9.89 -4.56
N SER A 51 3.00 -9.32 -4.09
CA SER A 51 2.25 -8.30 -4.81
C SER A 51 1.52 -7.35 -3.87
N PHE A 52 1.33 -6.11 -4.34
CA PHE A 52 0.57 -5.07 -3.68
C PHE A 52 0.08 -4.04 -4.69
N SER A 53 -0.86 -3.18 -4.28
CA SER A 53 -1.30 -2.01 -5.05
C SER A 53 -1.12 -0.72 -4.25
N VAL A 54 -0.85 0.39 -4.96
CA VAL A 54 -0.84 1.75 -4.39
C VAL A 54 -1.99 2.51 -5.03
N ASN A 55 -2.95 2.93 -4.21
CA ASN A 55 -4.19 3.55 -4.67
C ASN A 55 -4.22 5.01 -4.19
N PHE A 56 -4.51 5.95 -5.10
CA PHE A 56 -4.59 7.37 -4.81
C PHE A 56 -6.06 7.78 -4.68
N PRO A 57 -6.58 8.02 -3.47
CA PRO A 57 -7.94 8.49 -3.26
C PRO A 57 -8.08 9.97 -3.66
N TYR A 58 -9.30 10.39 -3.99
CA TYR A 58 -9.65 11.81 -4.16
C TYR A 58 -10.04 12.43 -2.81
N SER A 59 -10.06 13.76 -2.74
CA SER A 59 -10.17 14.51 -1.47
C SER A 59 -11.41 14.20 -0.64
N GLU A 60 -12.55 13.90 -1.26
CA GLU A 60 -13.80 13.58 -0.56
C GLU A 60 -13.79 12.17 0.08
N MET A 61 -12.79 11.32 -0.21
CA MET A 61 -12.63 10.01 0.43
C MET A 61 -11.89 10.06 1.77
N VAL A 62 -11.60 11.25 2.31
CA VAL A 62 -10.78 11.44 3.51
C VAL A 62 -11.25 10.58 4.69
N GLU A 63 -12.55 10.56 4.98
CA GLU A 63 -13.12 9.78 6.09
C GLU A 63 -12.90 8.26 5.95
N LYS A 64 -12.84 7.75 4.71
CA LYS A 64 -12.58 6.33 4.43
C LYS A 64 -11.10 5.98 4.39
N THR A 65 -10.23 6.99 4.42
CA THR A 65 -8.80 6.85 4.09
C THR A 65 -7.90 7.14 5.28
N ASP A 66 -8.21 8.17 6.07
CA ASP A 66 -7.39 8.71 7.17
C ASP A 66 -8.00 8.44 8.55
#